data_AF-A0A964UFV6-F1
#
_entry.id   AF-A0A964UFV6-F1
#
_cell.length_a   1.000
_cell.length_b   1.000
_cell.length_c   1.000
_cell.angle_alpha   90.00
_cell.angle_beta   90.00
_cell.angle_gamma   90.00
#
_symmetry.space_group_name_H-M   'P 1'
#
loop_
_entity.id
_entity.type
_entity.pdbx_description
1 polymer ?
#
loop_
_entity_poly.entity_id
_entity_poly.type
_entity_poly.pdbx_seq_one_letter_code
_entity_poly.pdbx_strand_id
1 'polypeptide(L)'
;MPASPPPHTPGPRVPAWPPKSAPRLFVDPALAAGESRVIEGNAAHYLARVMRARPGDAVILCDDETGEWAARVTDVDKRSVTLDVNERLRERED
;
A
#
# COMPACT_ATOMS: atom_id res chain seq x y z
N MET A 1 28.04 33.65 -28.40
CA MET A 1 26.74 32.99 -28.15
C MET A 1 26.89 32.10 -26.93
N PRO A 2 26.39 32.47 -25.74
CA PRO A 2 26.42 31.55 -24.61
C PRO A 2 25.25 30.55 -24.75
N ALA A 3 25.57 29.26 -24.77
CA ALA A 3 24.58 28.20 -24.71
C ALA A 3 23.89 28.25 -23.34
N SER A 4 22.57 28.44 -23.33
CA SER A 4 21.77 28.29 -22.12
C SER A 4 21.89 26.86 -21.58
N PRO A 5 22.06 26.65 -20.26
CA PRO A 5 21.92 25.33 -19.70
C PRO A 5 20.45 24.86 -19.86
N PRO A 6 20.18 23.56 -20.05
CA PRO A 6 18.82 23.04 -20.08
C PRO A 6 18.16 23.21 -18.70
N PRO A 7 16.83 23.46 -18.64
CA PRO A 7 16.12 23.43 -17.37
C PRO A 7 16.10 21.99 -16.85
N HIS A 8 16.76 21.76 -15.72
CA HIS A 8 16.57 20.53 -14.95
C HIS A 8 15.11 20.52 -14.50
N THR A 9 14.30 19.64 -15.10
CA THR A 9 12.92 19.40 -14.65
C THR A 9 12.98 18.92 -13.21
N PRO A 10 12.25 19.52 -12.25
CA PRO A 10 12.13 18.93 -10.93
C PRO A 10 11.47 17.56 -11.10
N GLY A 11 12.16 16.51 -10.62
CA GLY A 11 11.70 15.13 -10.70
C GLY A 11 10.28 14.96 -10.13
N PRO A 12 9.57 13.88 -10.51
CA PRO A 12 8.21 13.64 -10.04
C PRO A 12 8.21 13.68 -8.52
N ARG A 13 7.41 14.60 -7.98
CA ARG A 13 7.06 14.69 -6.57
C ARG A 13 6.38 13.37 -6.25
N VAL A 14 7.14 12.38 -5.79
CA VAL A 14 6.58 11.14 -5.27
C VAL A 14 5.53 11.59 -4.25
N PRO A 15 4.22 11.34 -4.48
CA PRO A 15 3.27 11.62 -3.44
C PRO A 15 3.75 10.83 -2.22
N ALA A 16 3.71 11.46 -1.05
CA ALA A 16 4.11 10.84 0.21
C ALA A 16 3.36 9.51 0.34
N TRP A 17 4.01 8.43 -0.09
CA TRP A 17 3.51 7.09 -0.04
C TRP A 17 3.94 6.54 1.31
N PRO A 18 3.03 5.91 2.06
CA PRO A 18 1.60 5.77 1.78
C PRO A 18 0.80 7.06 2.09
N PRO A 19 -0.20 7.43 1.26
CA PRO A 19 -1.05 8.59 1.51
C PRO A 19 -1.81 8.46 2.83
N LYS A 20 -2.04 9.58 3.53
CA LYS A 20 -2.81 9.61 4.79
C LYS A 20 -4.24 9.04 4.67
N SER A 21 -4.76 8.93 3.45
CA SER A 21 -6.09 8.38 3.15
C SER A 21 -6.10 6.88 2.88
N ALA A 22 -4.94 6.20 2.97
CA ALA A 22 -4.86 4.76 2.80
C ALA A 22 -5.71 4.04 3.87
N PRO A 23 -6.57 3.08 3.48
CA PRO A 23 -7.33 2.29 4.44
C PRO A 23 -6.38 1.44 5.29
N ARG A 24 -6.70 1.33 6.58
CA ARG A 24 -6.03 0.45 7.53
C ARG A 24 -6.83 -0.83 7.68
N LEU A 25 -6.18 -1.97 7.48
CA LEU A 25 -6.80 -3.28 7.59
C LEU A 25 -5.98 -4.14 8.55
N PHE A 26 -6.66 -4.83 9.46
CA PHE A 26 -6.02 -5.81 10.33
C PHE A 26 -6.05 -7.19 9.66
N VAL A 27 -4.90 -7.87 9.61
CA VAL A 27 -4.72 -9.15 8.95
C VAL A 27 -3.90 -10.11 9.82
N ASP A 28 -4.18 -11.39 9.65
CA ASP A 28 -3.51 -12.50 10.32
C ASP A 28 -3.27 -13.58 9.25
N PRO A 29 -2.12 -14.29 9.21
CA PRO A 29 -0.97 -14.31 10.14
C PRO A 29 0.09 -13.21 9.89
N ALA A 30 1.23 -13.23 10.59
CA ALA A 30 2.36 -12.29 10.44
C ALA A 30 2.68 -11.87 9.00
N LEU A 31 3.00 -10.59 8.82
CA LEU A 31 3.35 -10.00 7.53
C LEU A 31 4.86 -10.04 7.29
N ALA A 32 5.25 -10.20 6.02
CA ALA A 32 6.65 -10.17 5.59
C ALA A 32 6.86 -9.20 4.43
N ALA A 33 8.02 -8.55 4.39
CA ALA A 33 8.41 -7.67 3.29
C ALA A 33 8.53 -8.46 1.97
N GLY A 34 7.92 -7.95 0.90
CA GLY A 34 7.90 -8.57 -0.42
C GLY A 34 6.93 -9.76 -0.56
N GLU A 35 6.06 -9.99 0.42
CA GLU A 35 5.03 -11.02 0.33
C GLU A 35 3.77 -10.49 -0.36
N SER A 36 3.14 -11.32 -1.19
CA SER A 36 1.81 -11.06 -1.73
C SER A 36 0.73 -11.57 -0.78
N ARG A 37 0.02 -10.66 -0.12
CA ARG A 37 -1.08 -10.94 0.80
C ARG A 37 -2.43 -10.86 0.10
N VAL A 38 -3.18 -11.97 0.11
CA VAL A 38 -4.54 -12.01 -0.43
C VAL A 38 -5.53 -11.72 0.69
N ILE A 39 -6.33 -10.67 0.50
CA ILE A 39 -7.43 -10.29 1.38
C ILE A 39 -8.71 -10.86 0.81
N GLU A 40 -9.51 -11.52 1.64
CA GLU A 40 -10.80 -12.12 1.23
C GLU A 40 -11.95 -11.67 2.14
N GLY A 41 -13.19 -11.99 1.74
CA GLY A 41 -14.37 -11.80 2.57
C GLY A 41 -14.75 -10.33 2.76
N ASN A 42 -15.07 -9.95 4.00
CA ASN A 42 -15.58 -8.60 4.31
C ASN A 42 -14.55 -7.49 4.04
N ALA A 43 -13.27 -7.76 4.33
CA ALA A 43 -12.18 -6.83 4.08
C ALA A 43 -11.98 -6.56 2.59
N ALA A 44 -11.99 -7.60 1.76
CA ALA A 44 -11.90 -7.48 0.31
C ALA A 44 -13.09 -6.70 -0.26
N HIS A 45 -14.31 -7.01 0.21
CA HIS A 45 -15.51 -6.27 -0.17
C HIS A 45 -15.40 -4.79 0.21
N TYR A 46 -14.94 -4.49 1.42
CA TYR A 46 -14.75 -3.11 1.89
C TYR A 46 -13.75 -2.35 0.99
N LEU A 47 -12.60 -2.95 0.70
CA LEU A 47 -11.58 -2.36 -0.17
C LEU A 47 -12.12 -2.11 -1.58
N ALA A 48 -12.70 -3.14 -2.22
CA ALA A 48 -13.17 -3.04 -3.60
C ALA A 48 -14.44 -2.17 -3.77
N ARG A 49 -15.37 -2.23 -2.81
CA ARG A 49 -16.70 -1.60 -2.94
C ARG A 49 -16.80 -0.24 -2.25
N VAL A 50 -16.29 -0.13 -1.02
CA VAL A 50 -16.41 1.08 -0.21
C VAL A 50 -15.28 2.04 -0.55
N MET A 51 -14.04 1.58 -0.39
CA MET A 51 -12.85 2.38 -0.70
C MET A 51 -12.62 2.52 -2.20
N ARG A 52 -13.15 1.60 -3.01
CA ARG A 52 -12.93 1.53 -4.46
C ARG A 52 -11.44 1.44 -4.80
N ALA A 53 -10.73 0.64 -4.02
CA ALA A 53 -9.31 0.34 -4.20
C ALA A 53 -9.05 -0.15 -5.63
N ARG A 54 -7.89 0.22 -6.17
CA ARG A 54 -7.45 -0.14 -7.52
C ARG A 54 -6.00 -0.60 -7.46
N PRO A 55 -5.55 -1.43 -8.42
CA PRO A 55 -4.13 -1.71 -8.57
C PRO A 55 -3.30 -0.42 -8.57
N GLY A 56 -2.28 -0.37 -7.71
CA GLY A 56 -1.45 0.81 -7.44
C GLY A 56 -1.83 1.62 -6.20
N ASP A 57 -2.99 1.38 -5.59
CA ASP A 57 -3.44 2.07 -4.38
C ASP A 57 -2.72 1.54 -3.12
N ALA A 58 -2.56 2.39 -2.11
CA ALA A 58 -1.92 2.02 -0.84
C ALA A 58 -2.94 1.48 0.14
N VAL A 59 -2.59 0.40 0.82
CA VAL A 59 -3.33 -0.13 1.96
C VAL A 59 -2.35 -0.33 3.11
N ILE A 60 -2.71 0.12 4.29
CA ILE A 60 -1.93 -0.16 5.49
C ILE A 60 -2.44 -1.48 6.07
N LEU A 61 -1.56 -2.46 6.19
CA LEU A 61 -1.83 -3.72 6.85
C LEU A 61 -1.26 -3.67 8.26
N CYS A 62 -2.06 -4.02 9.26
CA CYS A 62 -1.63 -4.22 10.62
C CYS A 62 -1.76 -5.70 10.96
N ASP A 63 -0.74 -6.26 11.60
CA ASP A 63 -0.79 -7.60 12.17
C ASP A 63 -0.41 -7.56 13.66
N ASP A 64 -0.80 -8.59 14.42
CA ASP A 64 -0.55 -8.65 15.87
C ASP A 64 0.92 -8.98 16.21
N GLU A 65 1.66 -9.54 15.26
CA GLU A 65 3.02 -10.06 15.48
C GLU A 65 4.12 -9.03 15.17
N THR A 66 4.03 -8.33 14.04
CA THR A 66 5.16 -7.57 13.46
C THR A 66 4.92 -6.07 13.39
N GLY A 67 3.68 -5.61 13.29
CA GLY A 67 3.30 -4.19 13.44
C GLY A 67 2.49 -3.63 12.27
N GLU A 68 2.83 -2.43 11.81
CA GLU A 68 2.14 -1.75 10.69
C GLU A 68 2.99 -1.79 9.42
N TRP A 69 2.38 -2.17 8.31
CA TRP A 69 3.01 -2.38 7.00
C TRP A 69 2.30 -1.60 5.90
N ALA A 70 3.07 -1.01 5.00
CA ALA A 70 2.56 -0.46 3.77
C ALA A 70 2.47 -1.57 2.72
N ALA A 71 1.25 -1.87 2.28
CA ALA A 71 1.00 -2.74 1.16
C ALA A 71 0.45 -1.95 -0.04
N ARG A 72 0.71 -2.44 -1.24
CA ARG A 72 0.17 -1.90 -2.49
C ARG A 72 -0.81 -2.88 -3.08
N VAL A 73 -1.97 -2.41 -3.50
CA VAL A 73 -2.91 -3.25 -4.25
C VAL A 73 -2.27 -3.64 -5.57
N THR A 74 -2.15 -4.94 -5.83
CA THR A 74 -1.67 -5.47 -7.12
C THR A 74 -2.82 -5.94 -7.98
N ASP A 75 -3.84 -6.54 -7.36
CA ASP A 75 -5.03 -7.04 -8.06
C ASP A 75 -6.30 -6.87 -7.22
N VAL A 76 -7.43 -6.67 -7.89
CA VAL A 76 -8.75 -6.51 -7.27
C VAL A 76 -9.74 -7.40 -8.01
N ASP A 77 -10.08 -8.50 -7.37
CA ASP A 77 -11.09 -9.45 -7.81
C ASP A 77 -12.47 -9.13 -7.25
N LYS A 78 -13.49 -9.86 -7.72
CA LYS A 78 -14.87 -9.73 -7.24
C LYS A 78 -15.02 -10.06 -5.74
N ARG A 79 -14.18 -10.95 -5.20
CA ARG A 79 -14.28 -11.47 -3.83
C ARG A 79 -12.97 -11.41 -3.03
N SER A 80 -11.88 -11.04 -3.68
CA SER A 80 -10.53 -11.04 -3.14
C SER A 80 -9.81 -9.77 -3.60
N VAL A 81 -8.82 -9.33 -2.83
CA VAL A 81 -7.93 -8.23 -3.19
C VAL A 81 -6.52 -8.69 -2.89
N THR A 82 -5.65 -8.69 -3.89
CA THR A 82 -4.23 -9.02 -3.70
C THR A 82 -3.47 -7.74 -3.42
N LEU A 83 -2.70 -7.77 -2.34
CA LEU A 83 -1.85 -6.70 -1.86
C LEU A 83 -0.41 -7.20 -1.84
N ASP A 84 0.53 -6.38 -2.25
CA ASP A 84 1.96 -6.63 -2.14
C ASP A 84 2.50 -5.85 -0.94
N VAL A 85 2.99 -6.57 0.06
CA VAL A 85 3.52 -6.00 1.30
C VAL A 85 4.90 -5.43 0.99
N ASN A 86 5.02 -4.10 0.97
CA ASN A 86 6.21 -3.44 0.46
C ASN A 86 7.23 -3.15 1.56
N GLU A 87 6.86 -2.33 2.54
CA GLU A 87 7.75 -1.91 3.63
C GLU A 87 7.03 -1.84 4.96
N ARG A 88 7.75 -2.10 6.05
CA ARG A 88 7.23 -1.96 7.41
C ARG A 88 7.29 -0.50 7.82
N LEU A 89 6.14 0.08 8.14
CA LEU A 89 6.00 1.49 8.53
C LEU A 89 6.31 1.70 10.01
N ARG A 90 5.82 0.79 10.84
CA ARG A 90 6.03 0.81 12.27
C ARG A 90 6.30 -0.60 12.76
N GLU A 91 7.31 -0.70 13.61
CA GLU A 91 7.56 -1.89 14.40
C GLU A 91 6.47 -1.99 15.46
N ARG A 92 6.11 -3.22 15.85
CA ARG A 92 5.23 -3.45 16.99
C ARG A 92 5.80 -2.73 18.21
N GLU A 93 4.99 -1.88 18.85
CA GLU A 93 5.33 -1.34 20.18
C GLU A 93 5.09 -2.48 21.18
N ASP A 94 6.16 -2.92 21.85
CA ASP A 94 6.16 -4.02 22.83
C ASP A 94 5.19 -3.80 23.99
#